data_AF-A0A1K0IQU5-F1
#
_entry.id   AF-A0A1K0IQU5-F1
#
_cell.length_a   1.000
_cell.length_b   1.000
_cell.length_c   1.000
_cell.angle_alpha   90.00
_cell.angle_beta   90.00
_cell.angle_gamma   90.00
#
_symmetry.space_group_name_H-M   'P 1'
#
loop_
_entity.id
_entity.type
_entity.pdbx_description
1 polymer ?
#
loop_
_entity_poly.entity_id
_entity_poly.type
_entity_poly.pdbx_seq_one_letter_code
_entity_poly.pdbx_strand_id
1 'polypeptide(L)'
;MPGTSVLASGHPLSLCEVAAVIVFLDTEFTDFIDCELVSIGMVTENGRQFYAEVLDFDRAKCTEFVRSAVLPLLGQLPDTIVMRAELGAALHTWFAELAVPVTIAIDYSADWELLVHALDGELPASLVGRLDLASIAESAVFALAAAGYHAAPGRPWHHALHDARGMRAGFLAVESNALQARIPETDRRGRRTHVELSDIPAPYHDEFTTWLASKPKHQAAADASAVRRSAWREWLVLRFSER
;
A
#
# COMPACT_ATOMS: atom_id res chain seq x y z
N MET A 1 -19.01 -41.26 -43.28
CA MET A 1 -17.56 -40.99 -43.31
C MET A 1 -17.34 -39.48 -43.31
N PRO A 2 -16.26 -38.96 -42.70
CA PRO A 2 -16.23 -37.60 -42.15
C PRO A 2 -15.47 -36.55 -42.99
N GLY A 3 -15.67 -35.28 -42.63
CA GLY A 3 -14.99 -34.08 -43.15
C GLY A 3 -15.96 -32.89 -43.20
N THR A 4 -15.65 -31.67 -42.75
CA THR A 4 -14.39 -31.12 -42.20
C THR A 4 -14.70 -29.98 -41.21
N SER A 5 -13.81 -29.76 -40.24
CA SER A 5 -13.89 -28.68 -39.25
C SER A 5 -13.74 -27.28 -39.86
N VAL A 6 -14.50 -26.30 -39.33
CA VAL A 6 -14.00 -24.94 -39.08
C VAL A 6 -14.51 -24.48 -37.71
N LEU A 7 -13.60 -24.36 -36.74
CA LEU A 7 -13.81 -23.58 -35.52
C LEU A 7 -13.17 -22.20 -35.72
N ALA A 8 -13.96 -21.15 -35.56
CA ALA A 8 -13.50 -19.77 -35.41
C ALA A 8 -14.64 -18.98 -34.74
N SER A 9 -14.47 -18.10 -33.78
CA SER A 9 -13.37 -17.71 -32.89
C SER A 9 -13.93 -16.47 -32.21
N GLY A 10 -14.10 -16.46 -30.89
CA GLY A 10 -14.87 -15.40 -30.24
C GLY A 10 -14.87 -15.44 -28.73
N HIS A 11 -13.76 -15.84 -28.10
CA HIS A 11 -13.53 -15.44 -26.71
C HIS A 11 -13.19 -13.94 -26.69
N PRO A 12 -13.91 -13.10 -25.95
CA PRO A 12 -13.41 -11.79 -25.57
C PRO A 12 -12.09 -11.96 -24.84
N LEU A 13 -11.19 -11.00 -25.03
CA LEU A 13 -9.84 -11.02 -24.48
C LEU A 13 -9.86 -11.28 -22.98
N SER A 14 -8.91 -12.11 -22.52
CA SER A 14 -8.65 -12.31 -21.09
C SER A 14 -8.60 -10.96 -20.39
N LEU A 15 -9.46 -10.76 -19.40
CA LEU A 15 -9.21 -9.73 -18.41
C LEU A 15 -7.85 -10.07 -17.81
N CYS A 16 -6.87 -9.20 -18.04
CA CYS A 16 -5.66 -9.22 -17.25
C CYS A 16 -6.12 -8.93 -15.83
N GLU A 17 -5.91 -9.87 -14.91
CA GLU A 17 -6.31 -9.71 -13.51
C GLU A 17 -5.43 -8.62 -12.91
N VAL A 18 -5.93 -7.37 -12.96
CA VAL A 18 -5.22 -6.20 -12.44
C VAL A 18 -5.12 -6.41 -10.94
N ALA A 19 -3.90 -6.72 -10.48
CA ALA A 19 -3.61 -6.92 -9.07
C ALA A 19 -4.12 -5.70 -8.28
N ALA A 20 -4.90 -5.96 -7.23
CA ALA A 20 -5.47 -4.90 -6.43
C ALA A 20 -4.38 -4.11 -5.71
N VAL A 21 -4.42 -2.78 -5.83
CA VAL A 21 -3.49 -1.90 -5.12
C VAL A 21 -3.82 -1.91 -3.63
N ILE A 22 -2.80 -2.10 -2.81
CA ILE A 22 -2.96 -2.00 -1.35
C ILE A 22 -2.98 -0.52 -0.96
N VAL A 23 -4.00 -0.13 -0.19
CA VAL A 23 -4.13 1.18 0.46
C VAL A 23 -4.06 0.98 1.96
N PHE A 24 -2.99 1.50 2.57
CA PHE A 24 -2.83 1.58 4.02
C PHE A 24 -3.73 2.69 4.54
N LEU A 25 -4.63 2.34 5.44
CA LEU A 25 -5.59 3.23 6.10
C LEU A 25 -5.23 3.34 7.57
N ASP A 26 -5.27 4.56 8.08
CA ASP A 26 -5.22 4.87 9.50
C ASP A 26 -6.23 6.00 9.79
N THR A 27 -6.83 6.00 10.98
CA THR A 27 -7.77 7.03 11.42
C THR A 27 -7.51 7.46 12.85
N GLU A 28 -7.72 8.75 13.09
CA GLU A 28 -7.77 9.32 14.43
C GLU A 28 -9.22 9.62 14.80
N PHE A 29 -9.60 9.34 16.04
CA PHE A 29 -10.99 9.46 16.52
C PHE A 29 -11.07 9.90 17.99
N THR A 30 -12.26 10.29 18.45
CA THR A 30 -12.49 10.94 19.77
C THR A 30 -12.28 10.02 20.98
N ASP A 31 -12.90 8.84 20.97
CA ASP A 31 -12.96 7.84 22.04
C ASP A 31 -13.45 6.48 21.48
N PHE A 32 -13.26 5.40 22.22
CA PHE A 32 -13.70 4.05 21.81
C PHE A 32 -15.21 3.77 21.99
N ILE A 33 -15.95 4.59 22.73
CA ILE A 33 -17.39 4.39 23.01
C ILE A 33 -18.25 5.33 22.17
N ASP A 34 -17.97 6.64 22.24
CA ASP A 34 -18.65 7.67 21.46
C ASP A 34 -17.70 8.18 20.36
N CYS A 35 -17.48 7.28 19.40
CA CYS A 35 -16.43 7.37 18.40
C CYS A 35 -16.84 8.27 17.22
N GLU A 36 -16.20 9.43 17.12
CA GLU A 36 -16.28 10.33 15.98
C GLU A 36 -14.91 10.43 15.30
N LEU A 37 -14.90 10.27 13.97
CA LEU A 37 -13.72 10.52 13.15
C LEU A 37 -13.20 11.95 13.32
N VAL A 38 -11.91 12.09 13.62
CA VAL A 38 -11.14 13.33 13.74
C VAL A 38 -10.30 13.57 12.49
N SER A 39 -9.55 12.56 12.01
CA SER A 39 -8.85 12.62 10.73
C SER A 39 -8.67 11.25 10.11
N ILE A 40 -8.52 11.19 8.78
CA ILE A 40 -8.32 9.96 8.02
C ILE A 40 -7.12 10.10 7.09
N GLY A 41 -6.19 9.15 7.16
CA GLY A 41 -5.01 9.07 6.31
C GLY A 41 -5.05 7.80 5.47
N MET A 42 -4.85 7.94 4.15
CA MET A 42 -4.74 6.80 3.25
C MET A 42 -3.52 6.93 2.34
N VAL A 43 -2.80 5.82 2.14
CA VAL A 43 -1.61 5.78 1.28
C VAL A 43 -1.60 4.49 0.49
N THR A 44 -1.53 4.57 -0.83
CA THR A 44 -1.29 3.41 -1.69
C THR A 44 0.14 2.89 -1.55
N GLU A 45 0.38 1.61 -1.82
CA GLU A 45 1.74 1.04 -1.90
C GLU A 45 2.68 1.83 -2.83
N ASN A 46 2.15 2.43 -3.90
CA ASN A 46 2.91 3.24 -4.87
C ASN A 46 3.09 4.72 -4.47
N GLY A 47 2.49 5.16 -3.36
CA GLY A 47 2.74 6.47 -2.75
C GLY A 47 1.75 7.58 -3.14
N ARG A 48 0.68 7.30 -3.88
CA ARG A 48 -0.50 8.19 -3.90
C ARG A 48 -1.14 8.23 -2.51
N GLN A 49 -1.65 9.38 -2.11
CA GLN A 49 -2.17 9.62 -0.76
C GLN A 49 -3.51 10.35 -0.79
N PHE A 50 -4.25 10.23 0.31
CA PHE A 50 -5.37 11.06 0.72
C PHE A 50 -5.18 11.42 2.19
N TYR A 51 -5.55 12.63 2.57
CA TYR A 51 -5.64 13.02 3.98
C TYR A 51 -6.79 14.01 4.13
N ALA A 52 -7.58 13.84 5.18
CA ALA A 52 -8.62 14.78 5.55
C ALA A 52 -8.71 14.93 7.07
N GLU A 53 -8.86 16.17 7.53
CA GLU A 53 -9.18 16.54 8.91
C GLU A 53 -10.66 16.94 8.96
N VAL A 54 -11.44 16.28 9.81
CA VAL A 54 -12.86 16.62 10.01
C VAL A 54 -12.92 17.86 10.90
N LEU A 55 -13.63 18.90 10.47
CA LEU A 55 -13.71 20.17 11.19
C LEU A 55 -14.75 20.17 12.32
N ASP A 56 -15.85 19.44 12.13
CA ASP A 56 -17.09 19.51 12.89
C ASP A 56 -17.37 18.27 13.77
N PHE A 57 -16.32 17.60 14.24
CA PHE A 57 -16.45 16.59 15.32
C PHE A 57 -16.58 17.24 16.71
N ASP A 58 -17.24 16.55 17.63
CA ASP A 58 -17.39 17.04 19.00
C ASP A 58 -16.08 16.89 19.81
N ARG A 59 -15.30 17.98 19.85
CA ARG A 59 -14.10 18.13 20.69
C ARG A 59 -14.33 17.94 22.18
N ALA A 60 -15.57 17.91 22.69
CA ALA A 60 -15.84 17.54 24.08
C ALA A 60 -15.61 16.03 24.31
N LYS A 61 -15.89 15.18 23.32
CA LYS A 61 -15.74 13.72 23.37
C LYS A 61 -14.28 13.23 23.38
N CYS A 62 -13.33 14.06 22.93
CA CYS A 62 -11.91 13.71 22.92
C CYS A 62 -11.42 13.30 24.32
N THR A 63 -10.85 12.11 24.43
CA THR A 63 -10.07 11.67 25.60
C THR A 63 -8.86 12.59 25.85
N GLU A 64 -8.30 12.53 27.05
CA GLU A 64 -7.07 13.29 27.39
C GLU A 64 -5.88 12.92 26.50
N PHE A 65 -5.83 11.65 26.04
CA PHE A 65 -4.84 11.21 25.07
C PHE A 65 -5.01 11.93 23.73
N VAL A 66 -6.22 11.91 23.15
CA VAL A 66 -6.52 12.59 21.87
C VAL A 66 -6.25 14.10 21.98
N ARG A 67 -6.59 14.72 23.11
CA ARG A 67 -6.32 16.15 23.39
C ARG A 67 -4.84 16.52 23.39
N SER A 68 -3.97 15.60 23.85
CA SER A 68 -2.55 15.86 24.06
C SER A 68 -1.64 15.33 22.95
N ALA A 69 -2.03 14.25 22.26
CA ALA A 69 -1.26 13.61 21.19
C ALA A 69 -1.77 14.00 19.78
N VAL A 70 -3.09 13.98 19.55
CA VAL A 70 -3.69 14.11 18.21
C VAL A 70 -4.02 15.56 17.86
N LEU A 71 -4.81 16.23 18.70
CA LEU A 71 -5.31 17.59 18.41
C LEU A 71 -4.20 18.64 18.14
N PRO A 72 -2.99 18.57 18.75
CA PRO A 72 -1.90 19.49 18.42
C PRO A 72 -1.26 19.26 17.03
N LEU A 73 -1.56 18.14 16.37
CA LEU A 73 -1.00 17.78 15.05
C LEU A 73 -1.91 18.21 13.89
N LEU A 74 -3.17 18.57 14.16
CA LEU A 74 -4.14 19.06 13.19
C LEU A 74 -3.81 20.49 12.71
N GLY A 75 -4.36 20.87 11.56
CA GLY A 75 -4.25 22.21 10.97
C GLY A 75 -2.90 22.51 10.31
N GLN A 76 -2.02 21.52 10.17
CA GLN A 76 -0.73 21.67 9.48
C GLN A 76 -0.88 21.73 7.95
N LEU A 77 -1.99 21.20 7.42
CA LEU A 77 -2.33 21.17 6.00
C LEU A 77 -3.72 21.81 5.79
N PRO A 78 -3.82 23.14 5.63
CA PRO A 78 -5.12 23.83 5.56
C PRO A 78 -6.04 23.32 4.44
N ASP A 79 -5.48 22.90 3.32
CA ASP A 79 -6.21 22.39 2.15
C ASP A 79 -6.80 20.97 2.36
N THR A 80 -6.56 20.34 3.51
CA THR A 80 -7.14 19.01 3.86
C THR A 80 -8.23 19.09 4.94
N ILE A 81 -8.65 20.28 5.36
CA ILE A 81 -9.74 20.45 6.34
C ILE A 81 -11.09 20.38 5.60
N VAL A 82 -11.99 19.51 6.05
CA VAL A 82 -13.31 19.27 5.44
C VAL A 82 -14.42 19.23 6.49
N MET A 83 -15.66 19.52 6.08
CA MET A 83 -16.84 19.18 6.88
C MET A 83 -17.15 17.68 6.77
N ARG A 84 -17.72 17.07 7.81
CA ARG A 84 -18.15 15.66 7.83
C ARG A 84 -19.03 15.31 6.61
N ALA A 85 -19.93 16.22 6.24
CA ALA A 85 -20.83 16.07 5.09
C ALA A 85 -20.14 16.11 3.70
N GLU A 86 -18.88 16.55 3.63
CA GLU A 86 -18.11 16.63 2.37
C GLU A 86 -17.17 15.42 2.20
N LEU A 87 -16.83 14.75 3.32
CA LEU A 87 -15.82 13.70 3.35
C LEU A 87 -16.15 12.51 2.45
N GLY A 88 -17.38 12.02 2.44
CA GLY A 88 -17.80 10.89 1.58
C GLY A 88 -17.57 11.19 0.10
N ALA A 89 -17.97 12.38 -0.36
CA ALA A 89 -17.76 12.81 -1.75
C ALA A 89 -16.27 12.94 -2.10
N ALA A 90 -15.44 13.43 -1.16
CA ALA A 90 -13.99 13.50 -1.34
C ALA A 90 -13.34 12.11 -1.42
N LEU A 91 -13.75 11.18 -0.56
CA LEU A 91 -13.30 9.77 -0.59
C LEU A 91 -13.70 9.09 -1.90
N HIS A 92 -14.97 9.18 -2.32
CA HIS A 92 -15.44 8.64 -3.60
C HIS A 92 -14.66 9.18 -4.79
N THR A 93 -14.36 10.48 -4.80
CA THR A 93 -13.55 11.12 -5.84
C THR A 93 -12.15 10.49 -5.87
N TRP A 94 -11.49 10.38 -4.72
CA TRP A 94 -10.16 9.78 -4.62
C TRP A 94 -10.12 8.31 -5.06
N PHE A 95 -11.07 7.49 -4.60
CA PHE A 95 -11.18 6.08 -5.03
C PHE A 95 -11.46 5.94 -6.53
N ALA A 96 -12.21 6.86 -7.14
CA ALA A 96 -12.43 6.88 -8.59
C ALA A 96 -11.14 7.25 -9.35
N GLU A 97 -10.35 8.20 -8.85
CA GLU A 97 -9.06 8.57 -9.45
C GLU A 97 -8.00 7.45 -9.38
N LEU A 98 -8.13 6.46 -8.48
CA LEU A 98 -7.23 5.31 -8.46
C LEU A 98 -7.40 4.43 -9.70
N ALA A 99 -8.62 4.33 -10.25
CA ALA A 99 -8.96 3.61 -11.49
C ALA A 99 -8.50 2.13 -11.57
N VAL A 100 -8.28 1.50 -10.42
CA VAL A 100 -7.86 0.09 -10.26
C VAL A 100 -8.62 -0.57 -9.09
N PRO A 101 -8.66 -1.90 -8.99
CA PRO A 101 -9.11 -2.58 -7.79
C PRO A 101 -8.24 -2.20 -6.58
N VAL A 102 -8.84 -2.09 -5.40
CA VAL A 102 -8.20 -1.64 -4.15
C VAL A 102 -8.49 -2.62 -3.02
N THR A 103 -7.47 -2.95 -2.24
CA THR A 103 -7.58 -3.64 -0.96
C THR A 103 -7.16 -2.68 0.16
N ILE A 104 -8.05 -2.43 1.12
CA ILE A 104 -7.75 -1.58 2.28
C ILE A 104 -7.00 -2.39 3.34
N ALA A 105 -5.78 -2.00 3.66
CA ALA A 105 -4.98 -2.56 4.73
C ALA A 105 -5.12 -1.71 6.00
N ILE A 106 -5.38 -2.38 7.13
CA ILE A 106 -5.56 -1.82 8.46
C ILE A 106 -4.78 -2.64 9.49
N ASP A 107 -4.34 -2.04 10.58
CA ASP A 107 -3.83 -2.75 11.76
C ASP A 107 -4.84 -2.78 12.94
N TYR A 108 -5.86 -1.91 12.92
CA TYR A 108 -6.97 -1.93 13.86
C TYR A 108 -8.35 -1.93 13.16
N SER A 109 -9.34 -2.57 13.78
CA SER A 109 -10.63 -2.85 13.13
C SER A 109 -11.56 -1.63 13.06
N ALA A 110 -11.41 -0.66 13.95
CA ALA A 110 -12.26 0.52 14.00
C ALA A 110 -12.03 1.45 12.79
N ASP A 111 -10.81 1.51 12.24
CA ASP A 111 -10.47 2.31 11.06
C ASP A 111 -11.30 1.93 9.85
N TRP A 112 -11.54 0.62 9.68
CA TRP A 112 -12.47 0.12 8.66
C TRP A 112 -13.91 0.56 8.92
N GLU A 113 -14.39 0.48 10.16
CA GLU A 113 -15.75 0.90 10.51
C GLU A 113 -15.94 2.41 10.31
N LEU A 114 -14.91 3.20 10.64
CA LEU A 114 -14.86 4.64 10.41
C LEU A 114 -14.80 5.01 8.92
N LEU A 115 -14.04 4.27 8.10
CA LEU A 115 -14.05 4.45 6.64
C LEU A 115 -15.42 4.09 6.05
N VAL A 116 -16.04 2.98 6.45
CA VAL A 116 -17.38 2.57 6.00
C VAL A 116 -18.41 3.63 6.38
N HIS A 117 -18.33 4.19 7.59
CA HIS A 117 -19.20 5.26 8.05
C HIS A 117 -18.96 6.58 7.29
N ALA A 118 -17.71 6.94 7.01
CA ALA A 118 -17.36 8.13 6.23
C ALA A 118 -17.79 8.05 4.74
N LEU A 119 -18.06 6.84 4.24
CA LEU A 119 -18.63 6.55 2.93
C LEU A 119 -20.18 6.40 2.97
N ASP A 120 -20.84 6.71 4.09
CA ASP A 120 -22.28 6.47 4.32
C ASP A 120 -22.74 5.01 4.03
N GLY A 121 -21.81 4.05 4.08
CA GLY A 121 -22.01 2.65 3.70
C GLY A 121 -21.98 2.37 2.19
N GLU A 122 -21.87 3.38 1.33
CA GLU A 122 -21.76 3.24 -0.13
C GLU A 122 -20.31 2.94 -0.53
N LEU A 123 -19.90 1.67 -0.44
CA LEU A 123 -18.53 1.29 -0.80
C LEU A 123 -18.24 1.49 -2.31
N PRO A 124 -17.13 2.17 -2.68
CA PRO A 124 -16.71 2.30 -4.07
C PRO A 124 -16.55 0.95 -4.76
N ALA A 125 -17.01 0.82 -6.01
CA ALA A 125 -16.92 -0.44 -6.76
C ALA A 125 -15.47 -0.90 -7.05
N SER A 126 -14.47 -0.02 -6.87
CA SER A 126 -13.04 -0.36 -6.90
C SER A 126 -12.57 -1.04 -5.62
N LEU A 127 -13.27 -0.92 -4.49
CA LEU A 127 -12.91 -1.56 -3.23
C LEU A 127 -13.29 -3.05 -3.26
N VAL A 128 -12.29 -3.92 -3.43
CA VAL A 128 -12.48 -5.37 -3.63
C VAL A 128 -12.14 -6.21 -2.39
N GLY A 129 -11.54 -5.63 -1.36
CA GLY A 129 -11.18 -6.38 -0.15
C GLY A 129 -10.61 -5.55 0.99
N ARG A 130 -10.36 -6.25 2.09
CA ARG A 130 -9.70 -5.74 3.30
C ARG A 130 -8.58 -6.69 3.72
N LEU A 131 -7.45 -6.15 4.13
CA LEU A 131 -6.29 -6.88 4.64
C LEU A 131 -6.04 -6.47 6.10
N ASP A 132 -5.98 -7.46 6.97
CA ASP A 132 -5.67 -7.27 8.39
C ASP A 132 -4.15 -7.44 8.60
N LEU A 133 -3.49 -6.38 9.04
CA LEU A 133 -2.05 -6.33 9.26
C LEU A 133 -1.63 -6.69 10.68
N ALA A 134 -2.54 -6.89 11.63
CA ALA A 134 -2.19 -7.12 13.04
C ALA A 134 -1.18 -8.28 13.19
N SER A 135 -1.39 -9.37 12.44
CA SER A 135 -0.49 -10.52 12.42
C SER A 135 0.92 -10.28 11.87
N ILE A 136 1.11 -9.27 11.01
CA ILE A 136 2.45 -8.89 10.49
C ILE A 136 3.06 -7.72 11.26
N ALA A 137 2.24 -6.89 11.91
CA ALA A 137 2.66 -5.76 12.73
C ALA A 137 3.47 -6.20 13.96
N GLU A 138 3.17 -7.39 14.50
CA GLU A 138 3.97 -8.06 15.54
C GLU A 138 5.41 -8.39 15.08
N SER A 139 5.70 -8.39 13.78
CA SER A 139 7.04 -8.75 13.29
C SER A 139 8.05 -7.63 13.54
N ALA A 140 9.25 -8.01 14.01
CA ALA A 140 10.34 -7.05 14.24
C ALA A 140 10.74 -6.28 12.97
N VAL A 141 10.56 -6.86 11.78
CA VAL A 141 10.83 -6.20 10.49
C VAL A 141 9.84 -5.07 10.25
N PHE A 142 8.54 -5.31 10.47
CA PHE A 142 7.50 -4.29 10.38
C PHE A 142 7.76 -3.17 11.39
N ALA A 143 7.90 -3.51 12.67
CA ALA A 143 8.06 -2.57 13.75
C ALA A 143 9.30 -1.67 13.59
N LEU A 144 10.44 -2.23 13.15
CA LEU A 144 11.66 -1.45 12.90
C LEU A 144 11.52 -0.50 11.71
N ALA A 145 10.81 -0.90 10.64
CA ALA A 145 10.62 -0.05 9.47
C ALA A 145 9.59 1.08 9.74
N ALA A 146 8.49 0.77 10.43
CA ALA A 146 7.53 1.78 10.89
C ALA A 146 8.18 2.78 11.85
N ALA A 147 8.86 2.30 12.91
CA ALA A 147 9.58 3.19 13.84
C ALA A 147 10.69 4.00 13.14
N GLY A 148 11.38 3.40 12.16
CA GLY A 148 12.37 4.09 11.33
C GLY A 148 11.77 5.19 10.45
N TYR A 149 10.51 5.06 10.03
CA TYR A 149 9.78 6.13 9.36
C TYR A 149 9.51 7.31 10.32
N HIS A 150 8.93 7.07 11.50
CA HIS A 150 8.59 8.12 12.49
C HIS A 150 9.81 8.75 13.19
N ALA A 151 10.97 8.09 13.17
CA ALA A 151 12.21 8.63 13.72
C ALA A 151 12.75 9.85 12.95
N ALA A 152 12.27 10.13 11.72
CA ALA A 152 12.72 11.31 10.97
C ALA A 152 11.89 12.57 11.32
N PRO A 153 12.48 13.78 11.32
CA PRO A 153 11.78 15.01 11.65
C PRO A 153 10.53 15.25 10.79
N GLY A 154 9.46 15.77 11.42
CA GLY A 154 8.20 16.05 10.74
C GLY A 154 7.40 14.80 10.37
N ARG A 155 7.58 13.68 11.09
CA ARG A 155 6.80 12.44 10.93
C ARG A 155 6.28 11.96 12.29
N PRO A 156 5.40 12.75 12.94
CA PRO A 156 4.87 12.40 14.25
C PRO A 156 4.12 11.07 14.21
N TRP A 157 4.01 10.41 15.36
CA TRP A 157 2.96 9.44 15.62
C TRP A 157 1.65 10.18 15.92
N HIS A 158 0.52 9.50 15.76
CA HIS A 158 -0.83 10.01 16.06
C HIS A 158 -1.32 11.13 15.11
N HIS A 159 -0.89 11.04 13.86
CA HIS A 159 -1.35 11.83 12.74
C HIS A 159 -1.61 10.87 11.58
N ALA A 160 -2.88 10.58 11.29
CA ALA A 160 -3.27 9.47 10.43
C ALA A 160 -2.49 9.29 9.10
N LEU A 161 -2.21 10.36 8.35
CA LEU A 161 -1.37 10.23 7.14
C LEU A 161 0.07 9.73 7.42
N HIS A 162 0.68 10.10 8.54
CA HIS A 162 2.00 9.65 8.93
C HIS A 162 1.98 8.22 9.44
N ASP A 163 0.99 7.83 10.25
CA ASP A 163 0.85 6.45 10.73
C ASP A 163 0.52 5.49 9.57
N ALA A 164 -0.36 5.86 8.63
CA ALA A 164 -0.58 5.12 7.38
C ALA A 164 0.71 4.99 6.52
N ARG A 165 1.60 6.00 6.52
CA ARG A 165 2.93 5.90 5.86
C ARG A 165 3.90 5.01 6.63
N GLY A 166 3.85 5.01 7.97
CA GLY A 166 4.61 4.09 8.83
C GLY A 166 4.18 2.63 8.62
N MET A 167 2.87 2.38 8.59
CA MET A 167 2.23 1.11 8.26
C MET A 167 2.66 0.60 6.87
N ARG A 168 2.62 1.49 5.85
CA ARG A 168 3.16 1.21 4.51
C ARG A 168 4.64 0.82 4.55
N ALA A 169 5.48 1.55 5.29
CA ALA A 169 6.91 1.25 5.40
C ALA A 169 7.13 -0.13 6.06
N GLY A 170 6.37 -0.45 7.12
CA GLY A 170 6.35 -1.75 7.77
C GLY A 170 5.99 -2.89 6.81
N PHE A 171 4.88 -2.75 6.09
CA PHE A 171 4.41 -3.75 5.13
C PHE A 171 5.42 -4.00 4.00
N LEU A 172 5.93 -2.93 3.36
CA LEU A 172 6.91 -3.04 2.28
C LEU A 172 8.23 -3.65 2.73
N ALA A 173 8.64 -3.44 3.99
CA ALA A 173 9.80 -4.10 4.57
C ALA A 173 9.58 -5.60 4.79
N VAL A 174 8.38 -6.00 5.27
CA VAL A 174 8.01 -7.42 5.41
C VAL A 174 7.97 -8.12 4.06
N GLU A 175 7.31 -7.53 3.06
CA GLU A 175 7.26 -8.08 1.69
C GLU A 175 8.66 -8.18 1.06
N SER A 176 9.47 -7.12 1.16
CA SER A 176 10.87 -7.14 0.69
C SER A 176 11.69 -8.24 1.38
N ASN A 177 11.53 -8.43 2.69
CA ASN A 177 12.22 -9.49 3.43
C ASN A 177 11.73 -10.89 3.04
N ALA A 178 10.42 -11.09 2.86
CA ALA A 178 9.84 -12.34 2.40
C ALA A 178 10.30 -12.68 0.97
N LEU A 179 10.33 -11.69 0.07
CA LEU A 179 10.89 -11.85 -1.28
C LEU A 179 12.38 -12.19 -1.22
N GLN A 180 13.16 -11.52 -0.37
CA GLN A 180 14.59 -11.83 -0.20
C GLN A 180 14.84 -13.25 0.32
N ALA A 181 14.01 -13.74 1.25
CA ALA A 181 14.06 -15.11 1.77
C ALA A 181 13.64 -16.16 0.73
N ARG A 182 12.74 -15.80 -0.20
CA ARG A 182 12.32 -16.66 -1.34
C ARG A 182 13.36 -16.74 -2.46
N ILE A 183 14.28 -15.78 -2.58
CA ILE A 183 15.42 -15.89 -3.51
C ILE A 183 16.36 -16.98 -2.99
N PRO A 184 16.58 -18.09 -3.73
CA PRO A 184 17.58 -19.06 -3.34
C PRO A 184 18.93 -18.37 -3.17
N GLU A 185 19.59 -18.57 -2.03
CA GLU A 185 21.02 -18.34 -2.00
C GLU A 185 21.65 -19.18 -3.12
N THR A 186 22.67 -18.72 -3.87
CA THR A 186 24.09 -18.98 -3.51
C THR A 186 25.11 -18.84 -4.72
N ASP A 187 26.46 -18.73 -4.54
CA ASP A 187 27.55 -18.96 -5.58
C ASP A 187 28.82 -19.81 -5.14
N ARG A 188 29.56 -20.49 -6.04
CA ARG A 188 30.80 -21.35 -5.89
C ARG A 188 30.83 -22.71 -5.14
N ARG A 189 29.96 -23.05 -4.18
CA ARG A 189 30.01 -24.35 -3.45
C ARG A 189 28.68 -25.13 -3.44
N GLY A 190 28.07 -25.32 -4.63
CA GLY A 190 26.72 -25.94 -4.80
C GLY A 190 25.59 -24.93 -5.00
N ARG A 191 25.71 -24.09 -6.04
CA ARG A 191 25.27 -22.69 -5.89
C ARG A 191 24.94 -21.94 -7.24
N ARG A 192 23.78 -21.22 -7.39
CA ARG A 192 23.15 -20.62 -8.65
C ARG A 192 23.30 -19.07 -8.80
N THR A 193 23.75 -18.56 -9.95
CA THR A 193 24.14 -17.14 -10.17
C THR A 193 23.08 -16.18 -10.75
N HIS A 194 21.93 -16.70 -11.19
CA HIS A 194 20.86 -15.94 -11.85
C HIS A 194 19.51 -16.24 -11.16
N VAL A 195 18.54 -15.36 -11.37
CA VAL A 195 17.14 -15.46 -10.93
C VAL A 195 16.31 -15.57 -12.21
N GLU A 196 15.41 -16.55 -12.33
CA GLU A 196 14.53 -16.61 -13.51
C GLU A 196 13.45 -15.51 -13.40
N LEU A 197 12.97 -14.97 -14.52
CA LEU A 197 11.86 -14.01 -14.53
C LEU A 197 10.60 -14.57 -13.84
N SER A 198 10.40 -15.89 -13.86
CA SER A 198 9.32 -16.57 -13.13
C SER A 198 9.45 -16.53 -11.60
N ASP A 199 10.64 -16.27 -11.07
CA ASP A 199 10.88 -16.15 -9.62
C ASP A 199 10.52 -14.74 -9.11
N ILE A 200 10.29 -13.79 -10.03
CA ILE A 200 9.82 -12.43 -9.74
C ILE A 200 8.29 -12.49 -9.61
N PRO A 201 7.66 -11.82 -8.62
CA PRO A 201 6.21 -11.72 -8.58
C PRO A 201 5.65 -10.96 -9.78
N ALA A 202 4.56 -11.48 -10.37
CA ALA A 202 3.89 -10.90 -11.54
C ALA A 202 3.68 -9.37 -11.51
N PRO A 203 3.19 -8.72 -10.42
CA PRO A 203 3.00 -7.27 -10.40
C PRO A 203 4.29 -6.44 -10.56
N TYR A 204 5.47 -7.07 -10.40
CA TYR A 204 6.76 -6.40 -10.55
C TYR A 204 7.46 -6.72 -11.88
N HIS A 205 6.89 -7.55 -12.75
CA HIS A 205 7.52 -7.98 -14.02
C HIS A 205 7.80 -6.78 -14.93
N ASP A 206 6.79 -5.98 -15.22
CA ASP A 206 6.91 -4.86 -16.16
C ASP A 206 7.78 -3.73 -15.59
N GLU A 207 7.63 -3.42 -14.30
CA GLU A 207 8.44 -2.38 -13.63
C GLU A 207 9.92 -2.78 -13.59
N PHE A 208 10.22 -4.02 -13.20
CA PHE A 208 11.60 -4.52 -13.18
C PHE A 208 12.19 -4.60 -14.58
N THR A 209 11.45 -5.10 -15.57
CA THR A 209 11.93 -5.21 -16.95
C THR A 209 12.22 -3.83 -17.55
N THR A 210 11.34 -2.85 -17.30
CA THR A 210 11.55 -1.44 -17.70
C THR A 210 12.79 -0.85 -17.03
N TRP A 211 12.96 -1.06 -15.73
CA TRP A 211 14.17 -0.62 -15.03
C TRP A 211 15.43 -1.32 -15.54
N LEU A 212 15.38 -2.63 -15.81
CA LEU A 212 16.53 -3.42 -16.24
C LEU A 212 17.01 -2.95 -17.63
N ALA A 213 16.07 -2.70 -18.54
CA ALA A 213 16.34 -2.10 -19.85
C ALA A 213 16.99 -0.69 -19.72
N SER A 214 16.65 0.07 -18.67
CA SER A 214 17.24 1.39 -18.38
C SER A 214 18.66 1.37 -17.79
N LYS A 215 19.23 0.20 -17.44
CA LYS A 215 20.57 0.08 -16.83
C LYS A 215 21.60 -0.51 -17.83
N PRO A 216 22.45 0.31 -18.48
CA PRO A 216 23.46 -0.18 -19.43
C PRO A 216 24.40 -1.24 -18.86
N LYS A 217 24.72 -1.16 -17.55
CA LYS A 217 25.54 -2.16 -16.83
C LYS A 217 24.91 -3.56 -16.75
N HIS A 218 23.60 -3.68 -16.98
CA HIS A 218 22.84 -4.94 -16.95
C HIS A 218 22.31 -5.36 -18.33
N GLN A 219 22.29 -4.46 -19.33
CA GLN A 219 21.83 -4.74 -20.70
C GLN A 219 22.57 -5.90 -21.40
N ALA A 220 23.86 -6.11 -21.12
CA ALA A 220 24.65 -7.21 -21.68
C ALA A 220 24.23 -8.63 -21.19
N ALA A 221 23.15 -8.73 -20.41
CA ALA A 221 22.55 -9.98 -19.94
C ALA A 221 21.06 -10.10 -20.28
N ALA A 222 20.50 -9.23 -21.13
CA ALA A 222 19.06 -9.10 -21.37
C ALA A 222 18.44 -10.20 -22.28
N ASP A 223 19.25 -11.09 -22.84
CA ASP A 223 18.84 -12.06 -23.88
C ASP A 223 18.44 -13.44 -23.31
N ALA A 224 18.15 -13.55 -22.00
CA ALA A 224 17.83 -14.81 -21.33
C ALA A 224 16.70 -14.67 -20.31
N SER A 225 15.97 -15.75 -20.07
CA SER A 225 14.97 -15.89 -18.99
C SER A 225 15.55 -15.66 -17.59
N ALA A 226 16.89 -15.65 -17.47
CA ALA A 226 17.65 -15.64 -16.24
C ALA A 226 18.40 -14.32 -16.06
N VAL A 227 17.95 -13.49 -15.12
CA VAL A 227 18.53 -12.16 -14.82
C VAL A 227 19.61 -12.27 -13.74
N ARG A 228 20.66 -11.44 -13.84
CA ARG A 228 21.73 -11.39 -12.82
C ARG A 228 21.14 -11.02 -11.45
N ARG A 229 21.43 -11.84 -10.42
CA ARG A 229 20.95 -11.63 -9.04
C ARG A 229 21.33 -10.27 -8.44
N SER A 230 22.46 -9.69 -8.88
CA SER A 230 22.87 -8.34 -8.48
C SER A 230 21.96 -7.24 -9.02
N ALA A 231 21.40 -7.40 -10.23
CA ALA A 231 20.44 -6.46 -10.80
C ALA A 231 19.10 -6.49 -10.05
N TRP A 232 18.59 -7.69 -9.75
CA TRP A 232 17.38 -7.86 -8.94
C TRP A 232 17.52 -7.27 -7.53
N ARG A 233 18.62 -7.56 -6.83
CA ARG A 233 18.91 -6.96 -5.51
C ARG A 233 19.03 -5.44 -5.57
N GLU A 234 19.70 -4.89 -6.58
CA GLU A 234 19.82 -3.44 -6.76
C GLU A 234 18.46 -2.79 -7.02
N TRP A 235 17.59 -3.41 -7.82
CA TRP A 235 16.23 -2.93 -8.04
C TRP A 235 15.40 -2.96 -6.76
N LEU A 236 15.40 -4.07 -6.00
CA LEU A 236 14.69 -4.16 -4.72
C LEU A 236 15.10 -3.04 -3.76
N VAL A 237 16.41 -2.76 -3.67
CA VAL A 237 16.92 -1.64 -2.88
C VAL A 237 16.37 -0.31 -3.42
N LEU A 238 16.55 0.00 -4.71
CA LEU A 238 16.08 1.27 -5.28
C LEU A 238 14.55 1.45 -5.21
N ARG A 239 13.78 0.35 -5.24
CA ARG A 239 12.31 0.37 -5.21
C ARG A 239 11.74 0.57 -3.82
N PHE A 240 12.36 -0.04 -2.81
CA PHE A 240 11.84 -0.08 -1.44
C PHE A 240 12.65 0.78 -0.44
N SER A 241 13.72 1.46 -0.87
CA SER A 241 14.49 2.38 0.00
C SER A 241 14.10 3.85 -0.14
N GLU A 242 13.42 4.25 -1.21
CA GLU A 242 13.13 5.66 -1.50
C GLU A 242 11.72 5.88 -2.10
N ARG A 243 10.75 6.17 -1.23
CA ARG A 243 9.58 7.06 -1.42
C ARG A 243 8.69 7.03 -0.17
#